data_AF-A0A7C3AYS6-F1
#
_entry.id   AF-A0A7C3AYS6-F1
#
_cell.length_a   1.000
_cell.length_b   1.000
_cell.length_c   1.000
_cell.angle_alpha   90.00
_cell.angle_beta   90.00
_cell.angle_gamma   90.00
#
_symmetry.space_group_name_H-M   'P 1'
#
loop_
_entity.id
_entity.type
_entity.pdbx_description
1 polymer ?
#
loop_
_entity_poly.entity_id
_entity_poly.type
_entity_poly.pdbx_seq_one_letter_code
_entity_poly.pdbx_strand_id
1 'polypeptide(L)'
;MKAFLYPLWFLFGSIFAYLAFMHWRYSDDPFRPFFLREPKDSEDTTSEVPEQDKLARKVVDDLNNYVEKMNDRLRTRNRAAAIGYFLAVIVCVVSIFLIYVA
;
A
#
# COMPACT_ATOMS: atom_id res chain seq x y z
N MET A 1 40.40 -7.66 3.23
CA MET A 1 39.26 -7.12 2.44
C MET A 1 37.96 -7.88 2.69
N LYS A 2 37.91 -9.22 2.63
CA LYS A 2 36.69 -10.03 2.83
C LYS A 2 35.90 -9.74 4.12
N ALA A 3 36.61 -9.49 5.24
CA ALA A 3 35.99 -9.21 6.54
C ALA A 3 35.14 -7.92 6.59
N PHE A 4 35.42 -6.93 5.73
CA PHE A 4 34.61 -5.70 5.63
C PHE A 4 33.38 -5.86 4.74
N LEU A 5 33.41 -6.79 3.77
CA LEU A 5 32.26 -7.04 2.89
C LEU A 5 31.12 -7.73 3.63
N TYR A 6 31.42 -8.59 4.59
CA TYR A 6 30.42 -9.29 5.40
C TYR A 6 29.41 -8.37 6.11
N PRO A 7 29.86 -7.45 6.99
CA PRO A 7 28.95 -6.53 7.67
C PRO A 7 28.28 -5.58 6.69
N LEU A 8 28.92 -5.23 5.57
CA LEU A 8 28.34 -4.38 4.54
C LEU A 8 27.13 -5.04 3.86
N TRP A 9 27.28 -6.29 3.40
CA TRP A 9 26.16 -7.03 2.79
C TRP A 9 25.06 -7.36 3.80
N PHE A 10 25.43 -7.62 5.05
CA PHE A 10 24.46 -7.82 6.13
C PHE A 10 23.64 -6.55 6.42
N LEU A 11 24.30 -5.38 6.43
CA LEU A 11 23.64 -4.08 6.58
C LEU A 11 22.65 -3.84 5.43
N PHE A 12 23.09 -4.02 4.17
CA PHE A 12 22.21 -3.87 3.02
C PHE A 12 21.03 -4.85 3.05
N GLY A 13 21.29 -6.12 3.36
CA GLY A 13 20.23 -7.12 3.53
C GLY A 13 19.22 -6.73 4.59
N SER A 14 19.67 -6.17 5.72
CA SER A 14 18.80 -5.70 6.80
C SER A 14 17.94 -4.51 6.36
N ILE A 15 18.53 -3.54 5.64
CA ILE A 15 17.80 -2.38 5.09
C ILE A 15 16.75 -2.84 4.07
N PHE A 16 17.11 -3.73 3.15
CA PHE A 16 16.17 -4.25 2.16
C PHE A 16 15.08 -5.10 2.79
N ALA A 17 15.38 -5.88 3.83
CA ALA A 17 14.37 -6.63 4.57
C ALA A 17 13.38 -5.70 5.27
N TYR A 18 13.86 -4.63 5.90
CA TYR A 18 13.01 -3.61 6.48
C TYR A 18 12.12 -2.92 5.43
N LEU A 19 12.68 -2.52 4.29
CA LEU A 19 11.92 -1.91 3.20
C LEU A 19 10.89 -2.87 2.61
N ALA A 20 11.23 -4.14 2.43
CA ALA A 20 10.30 -5.17 1.98
C ALA A 20 9.11 -5.30 2.95
N PHE A 21 9.38 -5.35 4.26
CA PHE A 21 8.35 -5.40 5.29
C PHE A 21 7.46 -4.16 5.30
N MET A 22 8.04 -2.96 5.21
CA MET A 22 7.28 -1.70 5.18
C MET A 22 6.37 -1.62 3.95
N HIS A 23 6.88 -1.93 2.76
CA HIS A 23 6.08 -1.93 1.54
C HIS A 23 5.01 -3.02 1.54
N TRP A 24 5.28 -4.19 2.13
CA TRP A 24 4.26 -5.19 2.36
C TRP A 24 3.14 -4.64 3.25
N ARG A 25 3.51 -4.05 4.40
CA ARG A 25 2.54 -3.51 5.36
C ARG A 25 1.68 -2.38 4.78
N TYR A 26 2.28 -1.50 3.98
CA TYR A 26 1.57 -0.43 3.27
C TYR A 26 0.74 -0.92 2.08
N SER A 27 0.91 -2.17 1.65
CA SER A 27 0.03 -2.74 0.62
C SER A 27 -1.33 -3.17 1.18
N ASP A 28 -1.41 -3.37 2.50
CA ASP A 28 -2.61 -3.83 3.20
C ASP A 28 -3.37 -2.69 3.93
N ASP A 29 -2.93 -1.43 3.80
CA ASP A 29 -3.56 -0.28 4.45
C ASP A 29 -4.17 0.70 3.41
N PRO A 30 -5.43 0.47 2.99
CA PRO A 30 -6.11 1.32 2.01
C PRO A 30 -6.60 2.64 2.64
N PHE A 31 -6.65 3.70 1.83
CA PHE A 31 -7.36 4.93 2.20
C PHE A 31 -8.84 4.64 2.43
N ARG A 32 -9.41 5.21 3.51
CA ARG A 32 -10.82 5.03 3.83
C ARG A 32 -11.70 5.82 2.86
N PRO A 33 -12.80 5.23 2.34
CA PRO A 33 -13.77 5.97 1.54
C PRO A 33 -14.52 7.00 2.39
N PHE A 34 -15.05 8.02 1.71
CA PHE A 34 -15.90 9.04 2.30
C PHE A 34 -17.34 8.55 2.41
N PHE A 35 -17.98 8.82 3.54
CA PHE A 35 -19.40 8.53 3.75
C PHE A 35 -20.16 9.83 4.01
N LEU A 36 -21.24 10.05 3.27
CA LEU A 36 -22.21 11.10 3.62
C LEU A 36 -23.05 10.62 4.80
N ARG A 37 -23.19 11.47 5.81
CA ARG A 37 -24.08 11.19 6.93
C ARG A 37 -25.52 11.26 6.42
N GLU A 38 -26.27 10.17 6.55
CA GLU A 38 -27.69 10.18 6.20
C GLU A 38 -28.44 11.16 7.13
N PRO A 39 -29.31 12.03 6.56
CA PRO A 39 -30.12 12.94 7.36
C PRO A 39 -31.06 12.13 8.26
N LYS A 40 -31.18 12.57 9.51
CA LYS A 40 -31.76 11.81 10.63
C LYS A 40 -33.30 11.62 10.56
N ASP A 41 -33.95 12.04 9.48
CA ASP A 41 -35.42 12.11 9.36
C ASP A 41 -35.99 11.42 8.09
N SER A 42 -35.25 10.53 7.42
CA SER A 42 -35.74 9.86 6.19
C SER A 42 -36.63 8.61 6.47
N GLU A 43 -37.53 8.69 7.45
CA GLU A 43 -38.59 7.67 7.65
C GLU A 43 -39.85 7.93 6.80
N ASP A 44 -39.91 9.03 6.03
CA ASP A 44 -41.07 9.32 5.20
C ASP A 44 -40.92 8.76 3.79
N THR A 45 -41.65 7.69 3.50
CA THR A 45 -41.51 6.80 2.32
C THR A 45 -42.03 7.41 1.01
N THR A 46 -42.22 8.73 0.91
CA THR A 46 -42.88 9.37 -0.25
C THR A 46 -42.32 10.72 -0.67
N SER A 47 -41.14 11.13 -0.17
CA SER A 47 -40.53 12.40 -0.60
C SER A 47 -39.35 12.13 -1.53
N GLU A 48 -39.45 12.60 -2.78
CA GLU A 48 -38.34 12.60 -3.72
C GLU A 48 -37.09 13.19 -3.05
N VAL A 49 -36.00 12.41 -3.00
CA VAL A 49 -34.70 12.89 -2.52
C VAL A 49 -34.40 14.23 -3.20
N PRO A 50 -34.16 15.32 -2.43
CA PRO A 50 -33.89 16.64 -2.99
C PRO A 50 -32.80 16.55 -4.07
N GLU A 51 -32.93 17.24 -5.21
CA GLU A 51 -31.92 17.18 -6.28
C GLU A 51 -30.50 17.51 -5.77
N GLN A 52 -30.39 18.36 -4.75
CA GLN A 52 -29.14 18.68 -4.07
C GLN A 52 -28.48 17.46 -3.39
N ASP A 53 -29.28 16.58 -2.77
CA ASP A 53 -28.78 15.33 -2.17
C ASP A 53 -28.39 14.30 -3.24
N LYS A 54 -29.08 14.28 -4.39
CA LYS A 54 -28.68 13.44 -5.54
C LYS A 54 -27.34 13.89 -6.12
N LEU A 55 -27.12 15.21 -6.26
CA LEU A 55 -25.85 15.76 -6.73
C LEU A 55 -24.71 15.47 -5.72
N ALA A 56 -24.96 15.69 -4.42
CA ALA A 56 -23.98 15.43 -3.38
C ALA A 56 -23.57 13.95 -3.31
N ARG A 57 -24.55 13.03 -3.40
CA ARG A 57 -24.28 11.58 -3.47
C ARG A 57 -23.43 11.22 -4.70
N LYS A 58 -23.76 11.77 -5.87
CA LYS A 58 -22.98 11.53 -7.10
C LYS A 58 -21.53 12.00 -6.98
N VAL A 59 -21.29 13.16 -6.38
CA VAL A 59 -19.93 13.68 -6.16
C VAL A 59 -19.15 12.78 -5.19
N VAL A 60 -19.81 12.27 -4.14
CA VAL A 60 -19.17 11.35 -3.19
C VAL A 60 -18.90 9.98 -3.80
N ASP A 61 -19.80 9.48 -4.65
CA ASP A 61 -19.57 8.25 -5.41
C ASP A 61 -18.38 8.40 -6.37
N ASP A 62 -18.30 9.51 -7.10
CA ASP A 62 -17.16 9.80 -8.00
C ASP A 62 -15.85 9.92 -7.22
N LEU A 63 -15.87 10.55 -6.03
CA LEU A 63 -14.71 10.66 -5.15
C LEU A 63 -14.29 9.29 -4.61
N ASN A 64 -15.23 8.46 -4.17
CA ASN A 64 -14.94 7.11 -3.67
C ASN A 64 -14.38 6.21 -4.77
N ASN A 65 -14.93 6.28 -5.97
CA ASN A 65 -14.39 5.60 -7.15
C ASN A 65 -12.96 6.03 -7.47
N TYR A 66 -12.64 7.31 -7.29
CA TYR A 66 -11.27 7.81 -7.45
C TYR A 66 -10.33 7.28 -6.36
N VAL A 67 -10.76 7.32 -5.10
CA VAL A 67 -10.01 6.79 -3.95
C VAL A 67 -9.74 5.29 -4.10
N GLU A 68 -10.72 4.52 -4.58
CA GLU A 68 -10.58 3.09 -4.84
C GLU A 68 -9.53 2.81 -5.93
N LYS A 69 -9.59 3.52 -7.07
CA LYS A 69 -8.57 3.40 -8.12
C LYS A 69 -7.18 3.79 -7.63
N MET A 70 -7.08 4.78 -6.74
CA MET A 70 -5.81 5.14 -6.11
C MET A 70 -5.29 4.03 -5.19
N ASN A 71 -6.16 3.45 -4.37
CA ASN A 71 -5.83 2.34 -3.48
C ASN A 71 -5.31 1.13 -4.25
N ASP A 72 -5.95 0.76 -5.36
CA ASP A 72 -5.50 -0.35 -6.20
C ASP A 72 -4.12 -0.13 -6.80
N ARG A 73 -3.87 1.09 -7.30
CA ARG A 73 -2.55 1.47 -7.83
C ARG A 73 -1.50 1.47 -6.72
N LEU A 74 -1.82 2.01 -5.55
CA LEU A 74 -0.91 2.06 -4.41
C LEU A 74 -0.56 0.66 -3.91
N ARG A 75 -1.57 -0.21 -3.78
CA ARG A 75 -1.42 -1.61 -3.39
C ARG A 75 -0.54 -2.38 -4.38
N THR A 76 -0.80 -2.23 -5.68
CA THR A 76 0.00 -2.87 -6.73
C THR A 76 1.44 -2.40 -6.71
N ARG A 77 1.67 -1.08 -6.60
CA ARG A 77 3.01 -0.49 -6.52
C ARG A 77 3.77 -0.96 -5.27
N ASN A 78 3.11 -0.96 -4.11
CA ASN A 78 3.70 -1.40 -2.86
C ASN A 78 4.02 -2.90 -2.88
N ARG A 79 3.15 -3.74 -3.45
CA ARG A 79 3.45 -5.18 -3.65
C ARG A 79 4.65 -5.39 -4.59
N ALA A 80 4.69 -4.68 -5.72
CA ALA A 80 5.82 -4.77 -6.64
C ALA A 80 7.15 -4.35 -5.98
N ALA A 81 7.12 -3.26 -5.21
CA ALA A 81 8.28 -2.80 -4.44
C ALA A 81 8.70 -3.84 -3.37
N ALA A 82 7.75 -4.41 -2.63
CA ALA A 82 8.02 -5.44 -1.63
C ALA A 82 8.71 -6.68 -2.25
N ILE A 83 8.23 -7.15 -3.40
CA ILE A 83 8.86 -8.25 -4.15
C ILE A 83 10.28 -7.87 -4.60
N GLY A 84 10.47 -6.66 -5.11
CA GLY A 84 11.79 -6.17 -5.54
C GLY A 84 12.80 -6.13 -4.39
N TYR A 85 12.40 -5.59 -3.24
CA TYR A 85 13.26 -5.58 -2.04
C TYR A 85 13.51 -6.99 -1.50
N PHE A 86 12.54 -7.89 -1.56
CA PHE A 86 12.72 -9.28 -1.17
C PHE A 86 13.78 -9.99 -2.03
N LEU A 87 13.76 -9.78 -3.36
CA LEU A 87 14.81 -10.26 -4.25
C LEU A 87 16.18 -9.68 -3.89
N ALA A 88 16.24 -8.39 -3.54
CA ALA A 88 17.48 -7.76 -3.11
C ALA A 88 18.05 -8.37 -1.81
N VAL A 89 17.19 -8.78 -0.87
CA VAL A 89 17.61 -9.55 0.32
C VAL A 89 18.24 -10.88 -0.08
N ILE A 90 17.60 -11.63 -0.99
CA ILE A 90 18.14 -12.91 -1.48
C ILE A 90 19.53 -12.69 -2.10
N VAL A 91 19.70 -11.66 -2.93
CA VAL A 91 20.99 -11.32 -3.53
C VAL A 91 22.04 -11.01 -2.45
N CYS A 92 21.68 -10.30 -1.38
CA CYS A 92 22.61 -10.03 -0.28
C CYS A 92 23.03 -11.32 0.43
N VAL A 93 22.10 -12.24 0.70
CA VAL A 93 22.38 -13.54 1.34
C VAL A 93 23.26 -14.41 0.45
N VAL A 94 22.95 -14.48 -0.85
CA VAL A 94 23.75 -15.24 -1.83
C VAL A 94 25.16 -14.65 -1.94
N SER A 95 25.30 -13.32 -1.99
CA SER A 95 26.61 -12.66 -2.01
C SER A 95 27.42 -12.99 -0.75
N ILE A 96 26.80 -12.98 0.43
CA ILE A 96 27.45 -13.38 1.69
C ILE A 96 27.93 -14.83 1.60
N PHE A 97 27.08 -15.74 1.11
CA PHE A 97 27.41 -17.16 0.96
C PHE A 97 28.57 -17.37 -0.02
N LEU A 98 28.56 -16.68 -1.17
CA LEU A 98 29.64 -16.76 -2.15
C LEU A 98 30.96 -16.24 -1.58
N ILE A 99 30.94 -15.15 -0.81
CA ILE A 99 32.13 -14.60 -0.15
C ILE A 99 32.66 -15.54 0.95
N TYR A 100 31.78 -16.33 1.57
CA TYR A 100 32.17 -17.35 2.54
C TYR A 100 32.89 -18.53 1.90
N VAL A 101 32.35 -19.01 0.78
CA VAL A 101 32.79 -20.23 0.10
C VAL A 101 34.04 -20.01 -0.77
N ALA A 102 34.18 -18.80 -1.34
CA ALA A 102 35.36 -18.38 -2.12
C ALA A 102 36.46 -17.78 -1.26
#